data_AF-X1HSI5-F1
#
_entry.id   AF-X1HSI5-F1
#
_cell.length_a   1.000
_cell.length_b   1.000
_cell.length_c   1.000
_cell.angle_alpha   90.00
_cell.angle_beta   90.00
_cell.angle_gamma   90.00
#
_symmetry.space_group_name_H-M   'P 1'
#
loop_
_entity.id
_entity.type
_entity.pdbx_description
1 polymer ?
#
loop_
_entity_poly.entity_id
_entity_poly.type
_entity_poly.pdbx_seq_one_letter_code
_entity_poly.pdbx_strand_id
1 'polypeptide(L)'
;ALEIYYWKDRQQRKVDFVLKEELAVRQLIQVTYSSGRAEIEKREINGLIKASEELKCNDLLVITWDYEEEEEINGKKIIYTPLWKWLLIMVNE
;
A
#
# COMPACT_ATOMS: atom_id res chain seq x y z
N ALA A 1 -4.03 16.64 -11.96
CA ALA A 1 -3.35 16.98 -10.69
C ALA A 1 -3.41 15.76 -9.79
N LEU A 2 -2.37 15.52 -9.00
CA LEU A 2 -2.35 14.43 -8.02
C LEU A 2 -3.26 14.77 -6.84
N GLU A 3 -4.19 13.88 -6.53
CA GLU A 3 -5.07 13.97 -5.37
C GLU A 3 -4.73 12.84 -4.38
N ILE A 4 -4.74 13.15 -3.09
CA ILE A 4 -4.39 12.21 -2.02
C ILE A 4 -5.59 12.04 -1.10
N TYR A 5 -5.97 10.79 -0.88
CA TYR A 5 -7.06 10.41 0.04
C TYR A 5 -6.59 9.30 0.98
N TYR A 6 -7.42 8.97 1.97
CA TYR A 6 -7.36 7.70 2.68
C TYR A 6 -8.59 6.86 2.32
N TRP A 7 -8.50 5.53 2.44
CA TRP A 7 -9.65 4.65 2.26
C TRP A 7 -10.02 3.97 3.57
N LYS A 8 -11.31 3.75 3.79
CA LYS A 8 -11.84 3.05 4.95
C LYS A 8 -13.16 2.36 4.60
N ASP A 9 -13.34 1.13 5.06
CA ASP A 9 -14.59 0.41 4.89
C ASP A 9 -15.46 0.34 6.17
N ARG A 10 -16.63 -0.30 6.04
CA ARG A 10 -17.57 -0.53 7.16
C ARG A 10 -16.97 -1.41 8.26
N GLN A 11 -16.03 -2.30 7.93
CA GLN A 11 -15.32 -3.17 8.87
C GLN A 11 -14.10 -2.48 9.52
N GLN A 12 -13.98 -1.15 9.36
CA GLN A 12 -12.90 -0.33 9.90
C GLN A 12 -11.50 -0.75 9.41
N ARG A 13 -11.40 -1.46 8.28
CA ARG A 13 -10.14 -1.62 7.54
C ARG A 13 -9.78 -0.29 6.90
N LYS A 14 -8.48 -0.05 6.74
CA LYS A 14 -7.96 1.22 6.23
C LYS A 14 -6.85 0.97 5.22
N VAL A 15 -6.65 1.95 4.36
CA VAL A 15 -5.42 2.18 3.57
C VAL A 15 -5.05 3.63 3.77
N ASP A 16 -3.79 3.89 4.13
CA ASP A 16 -3.35 5.22 4.57
C ASP A 16 -3.36 6.24 3.43
N PHE A 17 -2.87 5.86 2.24
CA PHE A 17 -2.85 6.74 1.08
C PHE A 17 -3.43 6.08 -0.17
N VAL A 18 -4.31 6.82 -0.84
CA VAL A 18 -4.85 6.55 -2.16
C VAL A 18 -4.40 7.68 -3.06
N LEU A 19 -3.52 7.36 -4.00
CA LEU A 19 -3.02 8.30 -4.99
C LEU A 19 -3.94 8.25 -6.21
N LYS A 20 -4.61 9.35 -6.51
CA LYS A 20 -5.55 9.46 -7.63
C LYS A 20 -5.08 10.53 -8.61
N GLU A 21 -5.10 10.19 -9.90
CA GLU A 21 -4.85 11.11 -11.00
C GLU A 21 -6.05 11.10 -11.93
N GLU A 22 -6.65 12.28 -12.12
CA GLU A 22 -7.84 12.47 -12.95
C GLU A 22 -9.02 11.59 -12.53
N LEU A 23 -9.27 10.48 -13.24
CA LEU A 23 -10.37 9.55 -12.99
C LEU A 23 -9.89 8.19 -12.48
N ALA A 24 -8.58 7.97 -12.36
CA ALA A 24 -8.00 6.67 -12.02
C ALA A 24 -7.24 6.72 -10.68
N VAL A 25 -7.41 5.67 -9.88
CA VAL A 25 -6.55 5.43 -8.72
C VAL A 25 -5.25 4.81 -9.22
N ARG A 26 -4.16 5.56 -9.09
CA ARG A 26 -2.83 5.18 -9.56
C ARG A 26 -2.19 4.15 -8.64
N GLN A 27 -2.22 4.40 -7.33
CA GLN A 27 -1.52 3.57 -6.34
C GLN A 27 -2.23 3.57 -4.99
N LEU A 28 -2.15 2.45 -4.28
CA LEU A 28 -2.59 2.29 -2.91
C LEU A 28 -1.37 2.02 -2.02
N ILE A 29 -1.22 2.81 -0.96
CA ILE A 29 -0.07 2.74 -0.05
C ILE A 29 -0.57 2.52 1.38
N GLN A 30 -0.08 1.44 1.99
CA GLN A 30 -0.20 1.18 3.43
C GLN A 30 1.15 1.46 4.10
N VAL A 31 1.17 2.04 5.29
CA VAL A 31 2.40 2.27 6.06
C VAL A 31 2.36 1.48 7.36
N THR A 32 3.48 0.87 7.74
CA THR A 32 3.58 0.07 8.97
C THR A 32 4.99 0.16 9.57
N TYR A 33 5.09 0.05 10.90
CA TYR A 33 6.37 0.01 11.62
C TYR A 33 7.02 -1.37 11.60
N SER A 34 6.43 -2.34 10.90
CA SER A 34 6.94 -3.69 10.82
C SER A 34 8.36 -3.74 10.22
N SER A 35 9.22 -4.56 10.83
CA SER A 35 10.56 -4.90 10.32
C SER A 35 10.62 -6.34 9.76
N GLY A 36 9.49 -7.05 9.70
CA GLY A 36 9.41 -8.39 9.13
C GLY A 36 7.99 -8.87 8.92
N ARG A 37 7.79 -9.76 7.93
CA ARG A 37 6.47 -10.20 7.46
C ARG A 37 5.48 -10.64 8.56
N ALA A 38 5.98 -11.27 9.62
CA ALA A 38 5.17 -11.82 10.72
C ALA A 38 4.55 -10.73 11.61
N GLU A 39 5.13 -9.53 11.65
CA GLU A 39 4.60 -8.38 12.41
C GLU A 39 3.51 -7.64 11.63
N ILE A 40 3.42 -7.84 10.30
CA ILE A 40 2.39 -7.21 9.47
C ILE A 40 1.07 -7.92 9.71
N GLU A 41 0.12 -7.21 10.32
CA GLU A 41 -1.18 -7.76 10.63
C GLU A 41 -1.92 -8.17 9.35
N LYS A 42 -2.52 -9.38 9.35
CA LYS A 42 -3.38 -9.84 8.25
C LYS A 42 -4.49 -8.85 7.91
N ARG A 43 -4.94 -8.06 8.89
CA ARG A 43 -5.99 -7.05 8.71
C ARG A 43 -5.53 -5.89 7.80
N GLU A 44 -4.26 -5.47 7.89
CA GLU A 44 -3.69 -4.43 7.03
C GLU A 44 -3.70 -4.89 5.57
N ILE A 45 -3.17 -6.09 5.32
CA ILE A 45 -3.15 -6.71 3.99
C ILE A 45 -4.57 -6.89 3.43
N ASN A 46 -5.49 -7.39 4.25
CA ASN A 46 -6.89 -7.55 3.85
C ASN A 46 -7.60 -6.22 3.59
N GLY A 47 -7.13 -5.12 4.19
CA GLY A 47 -7.59 -3.77 3.89
C GLY A 47 -7.10 -3.32 2.51
N LEU A 48 -5.80 -3.46 2.26
CA LEU A 48 -5.16 -3.10 1.00
C LEU A 48 -5.75 -3.88 -0.20
N ILE A 49 -5.91 -5.20 -0.07
CA ILE A 49 -6.53 -6.04 -1.09
C ILE A 49 -7.99 -5.63 -1.33
N LYS A 50 -8.75 -5.29 -0.27
CA LYS A 50 -10.14 -4.88 -0.47
C LYS A 50 -10.26 -3.54 -1.19
N ALA A 51 -9.42 -2.57 -0.82
CA ALA A 51 -9.33 -1.29 -1.51
C ALA A 51 -8.92 -1.49 -2.99
N SER A 52 -7.97 -2.39 -3.26
CA SER A 52 -7.57 -2.77 -4.64
C SER A 52 -8.74 -3.23 -5.49
N GLU A 53 -9.59 -4.12 -4.96
CA GLU A 53 -10.78 -4.60 -5.65
C GLU A 53 -11.81 -3.49 -5.91
N GLU A 54 -12.13 -2.70 -4.89
CA GLU A 54 -13.16 -1.65 -4.98
C GLU A 54 -12.73 -0.50 -5.90
N LEU A 55 -11.47 -0.10 -5.82
CA LEU A 55 -10.91 1.04 -6.54
C LEU A 55 -10.28 0.63 -7.88
N LYS A 56 -10.25 -0.67 -8.20
CA LYS A 56 -9.69 -1.25 -9.43
C LYS A 56 -8.23 -0.84 -9.66
N CYS A 57 -7.44 -0.83 -8.59
CA CYS A 57 -6.02 -0.46 -8.61
C CYS A 57 -5.16 -1.68 -8.25
N ASN A 58 -4.13 -1.98 -9.05
CA ASN A 58 -3.23 -3.12 -8.83
C ASN A 58 -1.81 -2.72 -8.42
N ASP A 59 -1.53 -1.42 -8.34
CA ASP A 59 -0.26 -0.91 -7.81
C ASP A 59 -0.40 -0.77 -6.29
N LEU A 60 0.10 -1.79 -5.58
CA LEU A 60 -0.06 -1.96 -4.15
C LEU A 60 1.32 -1.90 -3.48
N LEU A 61 1.49 -0.91 -2.62
CA LEU A 61 2.73 -0.67 -1.89
C LEU A 61 2.47 -0.74 -0.38
N VAL A 62 3.35 -1.41 0.33
CA VAL A 62 3.46 -1.36 1.79
C VAL A 62 4.81 -0.75 2.12
N ILE A 63 4.80 0.44 2.71
CA ILE A 63 6.01 1.04 3.25
C ILE A 63 6.22 0.50 4.67
N THR A 64 7.38 -0.10 4.88
CA THR A 64 7.75 -0.78 6.12
C THR A 64 8.88 -0.04 6.83
N TRP A 65 9.25 -0.47 8.04
CA TRP A 65 10.44 0.08 8.69
C TRP A 65 11.72 -0.45 8.03
N ASP A 66 11.82 -1.78 7.85
CA ASP A 66 13.04 -2.42 7.30
C ASP A 66 12.77 -3.71 6.49
N TYR A 67 11.50 -4.06 6.25
CA TYR A 67 11.14 -5.28 5.53
C TYR A 67 10.95 -5.03 4.03
N GLU A 68 11.65 -5.81 3.21
CA GLU A 68 11.60 -5.74 1.76
C GLU A 68 11.27 -7.11 1.17
N GLU A 69 10.20 -7.18 0.39
CA GLU A 69 9.79 -8.40 -0.33
C GLU A 69 8.76 -8.05 -1.41
N GLU A 70 8.49 -8.99 -2.30
CA GLU A 70 7.31 -8.97 -3.18
C GLU A 70 6.47 -10.22 -2.86
N GLU A 71 5.19 -10.02 -2.52
CA GLU A 71 4.27 -11.12 -2.20
C GLU A 71 3.10 -11.11 -3.18
N GLU A 72 2.65 -12.28 -3.64
CA GLU A 72 1.41 -12.43 -4.39
C GLU A 72 0.31 -13.02 -3.50
N ILE A 73 -0.78 -12.27 -3.33
CA ILE A 73 -1.94 -12.68 -2.53
C ILE A 73 -3.20 -12.48 -3.37
N ASN A 74 -3.99 -13.55 -3.55
CA ASN A 74 -5.23 -13.52 -4.33
C ASN A 74 -5.07 -12.95 -5.76
N GLY A 75 -3.93 -13.24 -6.41
CA GLY A 75 -3.60 -12.72 -7.74
C GLY A 75 -3.26 -11.23 -7.77
N LYS A 76 -2.99 -10.61 -6.60
CA LYS A 76 -2.49 -9.24 -6.47
C LYS A 76 -1.06 -9.28 -5.99
N LYS A 77 -0.17 -8.60 -6.72
CA LYS A 77 1.22 -8.38 -6.29
C LYS A 77 1.26 -7.21 -5.32
N ILE A 78 1.91 -7.40 -4.17
CA ILE A 78 2.17 -6.37 -3.17
C ILE A 78 3.67 -6.18 -3.06
N ILE A 79 4.12 -4.93 -3.16
CA ILE A 79 5.52 -4.56 -2.96
C ILE A 79 5.68 -4.08 -1.53
N TYR A 80 6.63 -4.67 -0.79
CA TYR A 80 7.05 -4.19 0.51
C TYR A 80 8.37 -3.45 0.35
N THR A 81 8.45 -2.21 0.82
CA THR A 81 9.65 -1.38 0.67
C THR A 81 9.95 -0.68 1.99
N PRO A 82 11.19 -0.79 2.50
CA PRO A 82 11.62 -0.01 3.66
C PRO A 82 11.49 1.50 3.41
N LEU A 83 11.05 2.24 4.42
CA LEU A 83 10.85 3.69 4.34
C LEU A 83 12.11 4.42 3.87
N TRP A 84 13.27 4.04 4.40
CA TRP A 84 14.55 4.66 4.02
C TRP A 84 14.85 4.47 2.53
N LYS A 85 14.54 3.29 1.97
CA LYS A 85 14.76 2.99 0.56
C LYS A 85 13.78 3.75 -0.31
N TRP A 86 12.51 3.79 0.10
CA TRP A 86 11.46 4.56 -0.58
C TRP A 86 11.86 6.05 -0.68
N LEU A 87 12.33 6.64 0.42
CA LEU A 87 12.79 8.04 0.44
C LEU A 87 14.00 8.29 -0.48
N LEU A 88 14.95 7.36 -0.56
CA LEU A 88 16.14 7.52 -1.42
C LEU A 88 15.83 7.37 -2.91
N ILE A 89 14.85 6.56 -3.29
CA ILE A 89 14.43 6.41 -4.70
C ILE A 89 13.79 7.71 -5.19
N MET A 90 12.98 8.36 -4.35
CA MET A 90 12.30 9.63 -4.67
C MET A 90 13.25 10.83 -4.81
N VAL A 91 14.48 10.76 -4.30
CA VAL A 91 15.48 11.84 -4.39
C VAL A 91 16.23 11.82 -5.73
N ASN A 92 16.09 10.75 -6.52
CA ASN A 92 16.80 10.57 -7.79
C ASN A 92 15.91 10.73 -9.04
N GLU A 93 14.65 11.15 -8.89
CA GLU A 93 13.74 11.54 -9.97
C GLU A 93 13.47 13.06 -9.94
#